data_AF-A0A1H9GLX6-F1
#
_entry.id   AF-A0A1H9GLX6-F1
#
_cell.length_a   1.000
_cell.length_b   1.000
_cell.length_c   1.000
_cell.angle_alpha   90.00
_cell.angle_beta   90.00
_cell.angle_gamma   90.00
#
_symmetry.space_group_name_H-M   'P 1'
#
loop_
_entity.id
_entity.type
_entity.pdbx_description
1 polymer ?
#
loop_
_entity_poly.entity_id
_entity_poly.type
_entity_poly.pdbx_seq_one_letter_code
_entity_poly.pdbx_strand_id
1 'polypeptide(L)'
;MLRVRMLIWTPLNAAELQQAMHSGNVGPAALVPVQSGTVLLPPPATKLSEAAYMANGVRKIGGGAALAVWNGDAALLYLFTTALGRASMWGSREAVLRLSAEAKQSGLAGKVFDRSTASLLNLREKEKWQLDAIDKLTALHPQASRKGALERIRDFHNAGGAIPGFFRAAGLPEVAQVAELTEEGRADFVLRTLEAPHAKKWPLALVFPLIVLTALVTVLLNVAAVVYYVVAGVLVVLAAGLMVVLRRQLVRTKPINTVLPVIPVTQGAVPTD
;
A
#
# COMPACT_ATOMS: atom_id res chain seq x y z
N MET A 1 -11.57 -18.76 0.33
CA MET A 1 -11.50 -17.41 0.93
C MET A 1 -10.61 -16.55 0.03
N LEU A 2 -11.17 -15.54 -0.65
CA LEU A 2 -10.41 -14.61 -1.48
C LEU A 2 -9.55 -13.72 -0.55
N ARG A 3 -8.27 -14.07 -0.41
CA ARG A 3 -7.35 -13.33 0.45
C ARG A 3 -6.74 -12.22 -0.38
N VAL A 4 -7.03 -10.97 -0.04
CA VAL A 4 -6.39 -9.81 -0.70
C VAL A 4 -4.88 -9.90 -0.47
N ARG A 5 -4.12 -9.84 -1.55
CA ARG A 5 -2.66 -9.81 -1.55
C ARG A 5 -2.18 -8.42 -1.96
N MET A 6 -1.05 -8.02 -1.39
CA MET A 6 -0.39 -6.78 -1.73
C MET A 6 1.10 -7.04 -1.93
N LEU A 7 1.68 -6.37 -2.92
CA LEU A 7 3.09 -6.47 -3.25
C LEU A 7 3.57 -5.09 -3.69
N ILE A 8 4.75 -4.67 -3.24
CA ILE A 8 5.39 -3.45 -3.72
C ILE A 8 6.71 -3.86 -4.35
N TRP A 9 6.99 -3.46 -5.58
CA TRP A 9 8.28 -3.65 -6.22
C TRP A 9 9.02 -2.32 -6.34
N THR A 10 10.34 -2.33 -6.18
CA THR A 10 11.23 -1.19 -6.40
C THR A 10 12.57 -1.67 -6.97
N PRO A 11 13.23 -0.87 -7.83
CA PRO A 11 14.52 -1.26 -8.41
C PRO A 11 15.69 -1.22 -7.42
N LEU A 12 15.50 -0.74 -6.19
CA LEU A 12 16.57 -0.71 -5.18
C LEU A 12 16.94 -2.08 -4.67
N ASN A 13 18.22 -2.24 -4.29
CA ASN A 13 18.68 -3.44 -3.60
C ASN A 13 18.12 -3.52 -2.17
N ALA A 14 18.05 -4.74 -1.63
CA ALA A 14 17.37 -4.97 -0.37
C ALA A 14 18.09 -4.34 0.83
N ALA A 15 19.43 -4.31 0.83
CA ALA A 15 20.21 -3.77 1.95
C ALA A 15 20.03 -2.25 2.10
N GLU A 16 20.21 -1.50 1.00
CA GLU A 16 19.99 -0.05 0.97
C GLU A 16 18.53 0.29 1.28
N LEU A 17 17.59 -0.47 0.70
CA LEU A 17 16.17 -0.28 0.96
C LEU A 17 15.83 -0.54 2.43
N GLN A 18 16.34 -1.62 3.03
CA GLN A 18 16.08 -1.97 4.42
C GLN A 18 16.53 -0.83 5.36
N GLN A 19 17.75 -0.32 5.17
CA GLN A 19 18.30 0.76 5.98
C GLN A 19 17.54 2.08 5.78
N ALA A 20 17.22 2.43 4.53
CA ALA A 20 16.49 3.64 4.20
C ALA A 20 15.03 3.60 4.70
N MET A 21 14.38 2.44 4.65
CA MET A 21 13.05 2.25 5.19
C MET A 21 13.02 2.30 6.72
N HIS A 22 14.01 1.69 7.38
CA HIS A 22 14.11 1.75 8.85
C HIS A 22 14.33 3.17 9.35
N SER A 23 15.28 3.89 8.76
CA SER A 23 15.55 5.30 9.09
C SER A 23 14.37 6.22 8.74
N GLY A 24 13.68 5.97 7.62
CA GLY A 24 12.49 6.69 7.18
C GLY A 24 11.19 6.30 7.89
N ASN A 25 11.23 5.32 8.80
CA ASN A 25 10.06 4.70 9.44
C ASN A 25 8.97 4.29 8.43
N VAL A 26 9.39 3.55 7.40
CA VAL A 26 8.54 2.96 6.38
C VAL A 26 8.54 1.45 6.62
N GLY A 27 7.36 0.83 6.73
CA GLY A 27 7.22 -0.59 7.10
C GLY A 27 6.10 -0.80 8.12
N PRO A 28 5.98 -2.02 8.68
CA PRO A 28 6.79 -3.21 8.40
C PRO A 28 6.39 -3.93 7.12
N ALA A 29 7.33 -4.65 6.52
CA ALA A 29 7.14 -5.49 5.34
C ALA A 29 8.28 -6.51 5.24
N ALA A 30 8.01 -7.71 4.73
CA ALA A 30 9.10 -8.61 4.37
C ALA A 30 9.75 -8.16 3.07
N LEU A 31 11.08 -8.14 3.02
CA LEU A 31 11.86 -7.77 1.86
C LEU A 31 12.35 -9.04 1.16
N VAL A 32 12.10 -9.12 -0.13
CA VAL A 32 12.42 -10.26 -0.97
C VAL A 32 13.35 -9.75 -2.08
N PRO A 33 14.67 -9.96 -1.97
CA PRO A 33 15.62 -9.52 -2.98
C PRO A 33 15.41 -10.33 -4.26
N VAL A 34 15.38 -9.63 -5.39
CA VAL A 34 15.25 -10.21 -6.73
C VAL A 34 16.27 -9.57 -7.67
N GLN A 35 16.50 -10.15 -8.84
CA GLN A 35 17.51 -9.62 -9.77
C GLN A 35 17.23 -8.17 -10.20
N SER A 36 15.95 -7.84 -10.37
CA SER A 36 15.48 -6.52 -10.78
C SER A 36 15.30 -5.52 -9.64
N GLY A 37 15.70 -5.85 -8.40
CA GLY A 37 15.61 -4.97 -7.23
C GLY A 37 15.07 -5.69 -5.99
N THR A 38 14.04 -5.13 -5.37
CA THR A 38 13.44 -5.69 -4.15
C THR A 38 11.93 -5.68 -4.22
N VAL A 39 11.35 -6.80 -3.81
CA VAL A 39 9.91 -6.94 -3.59
C VAL A 39 9.62 -6.82 -2.09
N LEU A 40 8.70 -5.94 -1.73
CA LEU A 40 8.19 -5.80 -0.39
C LEU A 40 6.82 -6.47 -0.30
N LEU A 41 6.65 -7.28 0.73
CA LEU A 41 5.41 -7.96 1.05
C LEU A 41 4.86 -7.38 2.37
N PRO A 42 3.85 -6.50 2.32
CA PRO A 42 3.22 -5.98 3.52
C PRO A 42 2.49 -7.09 4.31
N PRO A 43 2.34 -6.94 5.64
CA PRO A 43 1.51 -7.84 6.45
C PRO A 43 0.08 -7.94 5.91
N PRO A 44 -0.64 -9.08 6.04
CA PRO A 44 -1.95 -9.27 5.42
C PRO A 44 -3.04 -8.34 5.96
N ALA A 45 -2.83 -7.80 7.17
CA ALA A 45 -3.74 -6.84 7.79
C ALA A 45 -3.46 -5.38 7.36
N THR A 46 -2.46 -5.13 6.52
CA THR A 46 -2.12 -3.79 6.02
C THR A 46 -3.23 -3.26 5.12
N LYS A 47 -3.63 -2.00 5.34
CA LYS A 47 -4.64 -1.34 4.50
C LYS A 47 -4.04 -0.79 3.22
N LEU A 48 -4.86 -0.63 2.18
CA LEU A 48 -4.46 -0.01 0.91
C LEU A 48 -3.81 1.36 1.09
N SER A 49 -4.32 2.20 2.00
CA SER A 49 -3.75 3.52 2.29
C SER A 49 -2.38 3.45 2.95
N GLU A 50 -2.13 2.44 3.78
CA GLU A 50 -0.84 2.19 4.42
C GLU A 50 0.16 1.61 3.41
N ALA A 51 -0.26 0.68 2.57
CA ALA A 51 0.54 0.16 1.47
C ALA A 51 0.89 1.25 0.45
N ALA A 52 -0.03 2.16 0.14
CA ALA A 52 0.24 3.31 -0.72
C ALA A 52 1.19 4.34 -0.08
N TYR A 53 1.08 4.56 1.24
CA TYR A 53 2.05 5.36 1.98
C TYR A 53 3.44 4.73 1.92
N MET A 54 3.53 3.41 2.12
CA MET A 54 4.76 2.64 2.03
C MET A 54 5.36 2.74 0.62
N ALA A 55 4.57 2.49 -0.42
CA ALA A 55 4.99 2.60 -1.81
C ALA A 55 5.48 4.02 -2.16
N ASN A 56 4.84 5.07 -1.62
CA ASN A 56 5.35 6.43 -1.79
C ASN A 56 6.67 6.68 -1.06
N GLY A 57 6.83 6.14 0.16
CA GLY A 57 8.10 6.18 0.89
C GLY A 57 9.22 5.52 0.09
N VAL A 58 8.98 4.30 -0.38
CA VAL A 58 9.91 3.55 -1.23
C VAL A 58 10.20 4.30 -2.54
N ARG A 59 9.19 4.87 -3.19
CA ARG A 59 9.36 5.68 -4.41
C ARG A 59 10.26 6.90 -4.19
N LYS A 60 10.17 7.55 -3.02
CA LYS A 60 11.03 8.70 -2.68
C LYS A 60 12.47 8.29 -2.43
N ILE A 61 12.68 7.08 -1.90
CA ILE A 61 14.03 6.53 -1.64
C ILE A 61 14.64 6.04 -2.96
N GLY A 62 13.90 5.26 -3.75
CA GLY A 62 14.41 4.52 -4.91
C GLY A 62 14.03 5.05 -6.29
N GLY A 63 13.47 6.26 -6.36
CA GLY A 63 13.02 6.87 -7.63
C GLY A 63 11.77 6.24 -8.27
N GLY A 64 11.43 5.00 -7.88
CA GLY A 64 10.29 4.26 -8.37
C GLY A 64 9.78 3.17 -7.43
N ALA A 65 8.46 3.02 -7.38
CA ALA A 65 7.79 1.88 -6.76
C ALA A 65 6.52 1.53 -7.56
N ALA A 66 6.24 0.23 -7.69
CA ALA A 66 4.99 -0.30 -8.21
C ALA A 66 4.24 -1.02 -7.10
N LEU A 67 3.00 -0.63 -6.81
CA LEU A 67 2.13 -1.30 -5.84
C LEU A 67 1.08 -2.13 -6.57
N ALA A 68 1.09 -3.44 -6.34
CA ALA A 68 0.09 -4.38 -6.83
C ALA A 68 -0.82 -4.82 -5.68
N VAL A 69 -2.12 -4.89 -5.93
CA VAL A 69 -3.15 -5.38 -5.01
C VAL A 69 -4.11 -6.27 -5.77
N TRP A 70 -4.33 -7.50 -5.32
CA TRP A 70 -5.15 -8.44 -6.09
C TRP A 70 -5.81 -9.51 -5.22
N ASN A 71 -6.81 -10.18 -5.79
CA ASN A 71 -7.40 -11.42 -5.30
C ASN A 71 -7.70 -12.32 -6.51
N GLY A 72 -8.46 -13.41 -6.31
CA GLY A 72 -8.79 -14.33 -7.41
C GLY A 72 -9.66 -13.73 -8.53
N ASP A 73 -10.34 -12.60 -8.29
CA ASP A 73 -11.38 -12.07 -9.18
C ASP A 73 -11.02 -10.70 -9.78
N ALA A 74 -10.06 -9.99 -9.19
CA ALA A 74 -9.67 -8.65 -9.63
C ALA A 74 -8.21 -8.33 -9.25
N ALA A 75 -7.65 -7.35 -9.95
CA ALA A 75 -6.33 -6.80 -9.65
C ALA A 75 -6.27 -5.28 -9.86
N LEU A 76 -5.41 -4.62 -9.10
CA LEU A 76 -5.10 -3.20 -9.15
C LEU A 76 -3.57 -3.04 -9.18
N LEU A 77 -3.06 -2.25 -10.11
CA LEU A 77 -1.64 -1.93 -10.22
C LEU A 77 -1.42 -0.43 -10.29
N TYR A 78 -0.73 0.10 -9.28
CA TYR A 78 -0.31 1.50 -9.18
C TYR A 78 1.17 1.60 -9.56
N LEU A 79 1.45 2.06 -10.79
CA LEU A 79 2.81 2.22 -11.28
C LEU A 79 3.33 3.63 -10.98
N PHE A 80 4.36 3.75 -10.15
CA PHE A 80 5.14 4.98 -9.90
C PHE A 80 4.35 6.23 -9.49
N THR A 81 3.09 6.06 -9.09
CA THR A 81 2.16 7.12 -8.74
C THR A 81 1.75 7.05 -7.28
N THR A 82 1.44 8.21 -6.72
CA THR A 82 0.80 8.34 -5.39
C THR A 82 -0.70 8.55 -5.48
N ALA A 83 -1.22 8.76 -6.70
CA ALA A 83 -2.64 9.01 -6.91
C ALA A 83 -3.40 7.67 -6.93
N LEU A 84 -4.13 7.40 -5.85
CA LEU A 84 -4.97 6.21 -5.68
C LEU A 84 -6.09 6.05 -6.74
N GLY A 85 -6.29 7.05 -7.61
CA GLY A 85 -7.20 6.99 -8.76
C GLY A 85 -6.55 6.58 -10.09
N ARG A 86 -5.22 6.45 -10.15
CA ARG A 86 -4.47 6.11 -11.37
C ARG A 86 -3.87 4.71 -11.25
N ALA A 87 -4.73 3.70 -11.24
CA ALA A 87 -4.32 2.29 -11.31
C ALA A 87 -4.78 1.66 -12.62
N SER A 88 -3.96 0.74 -13.14
CA SER A 88 -4.43 -0.27 -14.08
C SER A 88 -5.26 -1.30 -13.30
N MET A 89 -6.42 -1.69 -13.84
CA MET A 89 -7.40 -2.50 -13.13
C MET A 89 -7.80 -3.69 -14.00
N TRP A 90 -7.90 -4.88 -13.43
CA TRP A 90 -8.36 -6.08 -14.11
C TRP A 90 -9.55 -6.70 -13.40
N GLY A 91 -10.46 -7.28 -14.18
CA GLY A 91 -11.68 -7.91 -13.70
C GLY A 91 -12.93 -7.07 -13.93
N SER A 92 -14.08 -7.61 -13.53
CA SER A 92 -15.35 -6.89 -13.65
C SER A 92 -15.37 -5.66 -12.75
N ARG A 93 -16.16 -4.64 -13.11
CA ARG A 93 -16.31 -3.41 -12.31
C ARG A 93 -16.66 -3.72 -10.85
N GLU A 94 -17.54 -4.70 -10.63
CA GLU A 94 -17.98 -5.11 -9.30
C GLU A 94 -16.87 -5.81 -8.52
N ALA A 95 -16.09 -6.69 -9.18
CA ALA A 95 -14.97 -7.37 -8.56
C ALA A 95 -13.87 -6.38 -8.15
N VAL A 96 -13.56 -5.38 -8.99
CA VAL A 96 -12.59 -4.32 -8.68
C VAL A 96 -13.06 -3.45 -7.50
N LEU A 97 -14.35 -3.08 -7.47
CA LEU A 97 -14.92 -2.32 -6.35
C LEU A 97 -14.88 -3.10 -5.03
N ARG A 98 -15.20 -4.40 -5.09
CA ARG A 98 -15.11 -5.29 -3.93
C ARG A 98 -13.67 -5.43 -3.44
N LEU A 99 -12.72 -5.65 -4.35
CA LEU A 99 -11.29 -5.69 -4.03
C LEU A 99 -10.82 -4.39 -3.37
N SER A 100 -11.19 -3.23 -3.92
CA SER A 100 -10.85 -1.93 -3.35
C SER A 100 -11.42 -1.75 -1.94
N ALA A 101 -12.68 -2.14 -1.72
CA ALA A 101 -13.32 -2.07 -0.41
C ALA A 101 -12.67 -3.02 0.62
N GLU A 102 -12.33 -4.24 0.22
CA GLU A 102 -11.60 -5.21 1.05
C GLU A 102 -10.20 -4.70 1.40
N ALA A 103 -9.45 -4.23 0.40
CA ALA A 103 -8.10 -3.69 0.58
C ALA A 103 -8.07 -2.44 1.47
N LYS A 104 -9.06 -1.56 1.37
CA LYS A 104 -9.21 -0.39 2.25
C LYS A 104 -9.70 -0.75 3.65
N GLN A 105 -10.23 -1.97 3.83
CA GLN A 105 -11.02 -2.36 5.00
C GLN A 105 -12.14 -1.34 5.29
N SER A 106 -12.79 -0.87 4.22
CA SER A 106 -13.82 0.17 4.28
C SER A 106 -15.06 -0.34 5.03
N GLY A 107 -15.51 0.44 6.02
CA GLY A 107 -16.84 0.26 6.61
C GLY A 107 -17.96 0.51 5.60
N LEU A 108 -19.22 0.28 6.01
CA LEU A 108 -20.39 0.40 5.13
C LEU A 108 -20.47 1.75 4.38
N ALA A 109 -20.21 2.87 5.07
CA ALA A 109 -20.20 4.20 4.47
C ALA A 109 -19.08 4.38 3.41
N GLY A 110 -17.89 3.80 3.63
CA GLY A 110 -16.78 3.86 2.68
C GLY A 110 -17.06 3.07 1.40
N LYS A 111 -17.79 1.96 1.50
CA LYS A 111 -18.23 1.17 0.32
C LYS A 111 -19.18 1.96 -0.57
N VAL A 112 -20.09 2.75 0.02
CA VAL A 112 -21.02 3.60 -0.73
C VAL A 112 -20.29 4.74 -1.43
N PHE A 113 -19.36 5.40 -0.72
CA PHE A 113 -18.54 6.48 -1.30
C PHE A 113 -17.69 5.99 -2.49
N ASP A 114 -17.05 4.83 -2.36
CA ASP A 114 -16.26 4.22 -3.44
C ASP A 114 -17.14 3.89 -4.67
N ARG A 115 -18.38 3.43 -4.45
CA ARG A 115 -19.34 3.16 -5.53
C ARG A 115 -19.74 4.42 -6.29
N SER A 116 -19.90 5.54 -5.58
CA SER A 116 -20.28 6.83 -6.17
C SER A 116 -19.16 7.54 -6.93
N THR A 117 -17.89 7.30 -6.57
CA THR A 117 -16.74 7.99 -7.20
C THR A 117 -16.09 7.20 -8.33
N ALA A 118 -16.42 5.92 -8.45
CA ALA A 118 -15.85 5.02 -9.46
C ALA A 118 -16.16 5.41 -10.92
N SER A 119 -17.26 6.12 -11.19
CA SER A 119 -17.64 6.56 -12.54
C SER A 119 -16.94 7.82 -13.02
N LEU A 120 -16.22 8.55 -12.15
CA LEU A 120 -15.55 9.80 -12.49
C LEU A 120 -14.11 9.62 -13.00
N LEU A 121 -13.64 8.38 -13.13
CA LEU A 121 -12.28 8.07 -13.58
C LEU A 121 -12.18 8.10 -15.11
N ASN A 122 -11.88 9.30 -15.61
CA ASN A 122 -11.72 9.64 -17.03
C ASN A 122 -10.76 8.68 -17.77
N LEU A 123 -11.24 8.02 -18.84
CA LEU A 123 -10.49 6.97 -19.56
C LEU A 123 -9.35 7.52 -20.42
N ARG A 124 -9.46 8.76 -20.93
CA ARG A 124 -8.47 9.37 -21.82
C ARG A 124 -7.20 9.81 -21.10
N GLU A 125 -7.31 10.20 -19.83
CA GLU A 125 -6.14 10.47 -18.96
C GLU A 125 -5.41 9.18 -18.59
N LYS A 126 -6.10 8.03 -18.59
CA LYS A 126 -5.50 6.74 -18.23
C LYS A 126 -4.50 6.26 -19.28
N GLU A 127 -4.75 6.44 -20.58
CA GLU A 127 -3.82 5.97 -21.61
C GLU A 127 -2.49 6.74 -21.60
N LYS A 128 -2.54 8.08 -21.53
CA LYS A 128 -1.32 8.91 -21.40
C LYS A 128 -0.53 8.53 -20.14
N TRP A 129 -1.23 8.31 -19.03
CA TRP A 129 -0.61 7.91 -17.78
C TRP A 129 -0.02 6.50 -17.83
N GLN A 130 -0.70 5.55 -18.49
CA GLN A 130 -0.18 4.19 -18.68
C GLN A 130 1.10 4.21 -19.50
N LEU A 131 1.15 5.00 -20.57
CA LEU A 131 2.36 5.16 -21.38
C LEU A 131 3.50 5.77 -20.54
N ASP A 132 3.26 6.87 -19.83
CA ASP A 132 4.25 7.50 -18.94
C ASP A 132 4.77 6.55 -17.86
N ALA A 133 3.87 5.75 -17.27
CA ALA A 133 4.21 4.75 -16.27
C ALA A 133 5.10 3.63 -16.83
N ILE A 134 4.82 3.16 -18.06
CA ILE A 134 5.66 2.16 -18.73
C ILE A 134 6.98 2.76 -19.20
N ASP A 135 7.00 3.98 -19.72
CA ASP A 135 8.23 4.67 -20.11
C ASP A 135 9.15 4.84 -18.89
N LYS A 136 8.57 5.18 -17.73
CA LYS A 136 9.29 5.21 -16.46
C LYS A 136 9.76 3.83 -15.99
N LEU A 137 8.98 2.78 -16.23
CA LEU A 137 9.41 1.40 -15.95
C LEU A 137 10.66 1.06 -16.75
N THR A 138 10.65 1.34 -18.06
CA THR A 138 11.78 1.09 -18.95
C THR A 138 12.99 1.98 -18.64
N ALA A 139 12.78 3.20 -18.14
CA ALA A 139 13.87 4.05 -17.69
C ALA A 139 14.56 3.50 -16.43
N LEU A 140 13.79 2.93 -15.50
CA LEU A 140 14.32 2.34 -14.27
C LEU A 140 14.88 0.93 -14.46
N HIS A 141 14.35 0.18 -15.43
CA HIS A 141 14.81 -1.15 -15.79
C HIS A 141 14.82 -1.30 -17.31
N PRO A 142 15.95 -0.99 -17.99
CA PRO A 142 16.04 -0.98 -19.46
C PRO A 142 15.74 -2.32 -20.14
N GLN A 143 15.87 -3.43 -19.40
CA GLN A 143 15.52 -4.77 -19.88
C GLN A 143 13.99 -5.02 -19.87
N ALA A 144 13.20 -4.11 -19.28
CA ALA A 144 11.75 -4.22 -19.25
C ALA A 144 11.13 -4.11 -20.65
N SER A 145 10.15 -4.96 -20.93
CA SER A 145 9.44 -4.93 -22.20
C SER A 145 8.32 -3.88 -22.19
N ARG A 146 8.51 -2.80 -22.94
CA ARG A 146 7.48 -1.77 -23.15
C ARG A 146 6.20 -2.33 -23.77
N LYS A 147 6.35 -3.12 -24.84
CA LYS A 147 5.24 -3.68 -25.62
C LYS A 147 4.43 -4.69 -24.80
N GLY A 148 5.11 -5.64 -24.16
CA GLY A 148 4.44 -6.69 -23.37
C GLY A 148 3.68 -6.12 -22.17
N ALA A 149 4.27 -5.14 -21.47
CA ALA A 149 3.59 -4.48 -20.35
C ALA A 149 2.32 -3.74 -20.79
N LEU A 150 2.36 -3.03 -21.93
CA LEU A 150 1.19 -2.32 -22.47
C LEU A 150 0.09 -3.26 -22.95
N GLU A 151 0.45 -4.33 -23.65
CA GLU A 151 -0.50 -5.36 -24.08
C GLU A 151 -1.21 -5.99 -22.87
N ARG A 152 -0.46 -6.29 -21.80
CA ARG A 152 -1.07 -6.86 -20.60
C ARG A 152 -1.98 -5.88 -19.85
N ILE A 153 -1.61 -4.60 -19.80
CA ILE A 153 -2.48 -3.56 -19.24
C ILE A 153 -3.79 -3.46 -20.02
N ARG A 154 -3.77 -3.63 -21.35
CA ARG A 154 -4.96 -3.52 -22.21
C ARG A 154 -5.89 -4.74 -22.12
N ASP A 155 -5.40 -5.89 -21.68
CA ASP A 155 -6.22 -7.08 -21.42
C ASP A 155 -6.93 -7.00 -20.06
N PHE A 156 -7.90 -6.08 -19.94
CA PHE A 156 -8.58 -5.76 -18.67
C PHE A 156 -9.54 -6.87 -18.18
N HIS A 157 -9.98 -7.77 -19.06
CA HIS A 157 -10.96 -8.81 -18.70
C HIS A 157 -10.34 -10.01 -17.98
N ASN A 158 -9.05 -10.28 -18.22
CA ASN A 158 -8.35 -11.39 -17.60
C ASN A 158 -7.79 -11.00 -16.23
N ALA A 159 -8.59 -11.19 -15.17
CA ALA A 159 -8.17 -10.94 -13.79
C ALA A 159 -7.28 -12.05 -13.21
N GLY A 160 -7.48 -13.30 -13.63
CA GLY A 160 -6.71 -14.46 -13.17
C GLY A 160 -5.23 -14.29 -13.53
N GLY A 161 -4.36 -14.34 -12.52
CA GLY A 161 -2.92 -14.17 -12.73
C GLY A 161 -2.54 -12.82 -13.35
N ALA A 162 -3.34 -11.77 -13.18
CA ALA A 162 -3.07 -10.47 -13.80
C ALA A 162 -1.76 -9.84 -13.33
N ILE A 163 -1.47 -9.93 -12.03
CA ILE A 163 -0.24 -9.38 -11.47
C ILE A 163 1.00 -10.20 -11.90
N PRO A 164 1.05 -11.54 -11.72
CA PRO A 164 2.15 -12.33 -12.27
C PRO A 164 2.32 -12.16 -13.79
N GLY A 165 1.22 -12.17 -14.54
CA GLY A 165 1.21 -12.00 -15.98
C GLY A 165 1.77 -10.65 -16.43
N PHE A 166 1.44 -9.56 -15.71
CA PHE A 166 2.00 -8.24 -15.97
C PHE A 166 3.51 -8.21 -15.75
N PHE A 167 4.00 -8.66 -14.60
CA PHE A 167 5.43 -8.61 -14.32
C PHE A 167 6.23 -9.48 -15.29
N ARG A 168 5.72 -10.66 -15.66
CA ARG A 168 6.34 -11.51 -16.69
C ARG A 168 6.38 -10.82 -18.05
N ALA A 169 5.27 -10.25 -18.50
CA ALA A 169 5.19 -9.54 -19.77
C ALA A 169 6.04 -8.25 -19.79
N ALA A 170 6.25 -7.65 -18.62
CA ALA A 170 7.11 -6.49 -18.43
C ALA A 170 8.61 -6.84 -18.34
N GLY A 171 9.00 -8.11 -18.42
CA GLY A 171 10.42 -8.52 -18.32
C GLY A 171 10.93 -8.62 -16.88
N LEU A 172 10.04 -8.79 -15.91
CA LEU A 172 10.33 -8.95 -14.47
C LEU A 172 9.84 -10.33 -13.97
N PRO A 173 10.37 -11.46 -14.52
CA PRO A 173 9.88 -12.79 -14.20
C PRO A 173 10.07 -13.18 -12.73
N GLU A 174 11.10 -12.66 -12.05
CA GLU A 174 11.35 -12.90 -10.64
C GLU A 174 10.27 -12.26 -9.76
N VAL A 175 9.81 -11.08 -10.14
CA VAL A 175 8.70 -10.40 -9.44
C VAL A 175 7.40 -11.17 -9.64
N ALA A 176 7.18 -11.71 -10.85
CA ALA A 176 6.05 -12.60 -11.13
C ALA A 176 6.09 -13.86 -10.27
N GLN A 177 7.27 -14.48 -10.13
CA GLN A 177 7.45 -15.66 -9.27
C GLN A 177 7.14 -15.34 -7.80
N VAL A 178 7.60 -14.20 -7.28
CA VAL A 178 7.27 -13.79 -5.90
C VAL A 178 5.77 -13.55 -5.74
N ALA A 179 5.09 -12.98 -6.74
CA ALA A 179 3.63 -12.82 -6.71
C ALA A 179 2.91 -14.18 -6.67
N GLU A 180 3.34 -15.16 -7.47
CA GLU A 180 2.78 -16.53 -7.48
C GLU A 180 2.99 -17.25 -6.15
N LEU A 181 4.21 -17.20 -5.59
CA LEU A 181 4.49 -17.77 -4.26
C LEU A 181 3.67 -17.09 -3.15
N THR A 182 3.35 -15.80 -3.31
CA THR A 182 2.47 -15.06 -2.40
C THR A 182 1.01 -15.49 -2.55
N GLU A 183 0.56 -15.80 -3.77
CA GLU A 183 -0.77 -16.39 -4.02
C GLU A 183 -0.91 -17.76 -3.35
N GLU A 184 0.11 -18.62 -3.46
CA GLU A 184 0.20 -19.93 -2.80
C GLU A 184 0.24 -19.83 -1.26
N GLY A 185 0.46 -18.63 -0.70
CA GLY A 185 0.53 -18.42 0.74
C GLY A 185 1.87 -18.85 1.36
N ARG A 186 2.92 -19.06 0.55
CA ARG A 186 4.26 -19.45 1.05
C ARG A 186 4.84 -18.42 2.02
N ALA A 187 4.56 -17.13 1.80
CA ALA A 187 4.98 -16.04 2.67
C ALA A 187 4.04 -15.82 3.88
N ASP A 188 2.87 -16.47 3.94
CA ASP A 188 1.82 -16.12 4.93
C ASP A 188 2.26 -16.33 6.37
N PHE A 189 3.12 -17.31 6.64
CA PHE A 189 3.62 -17.56 8.00
C PHE A 189 4.46 -16.38 8.49
N VAL A 190 5.47 -15.97 7.72
CA VAL A 190 6.35 -14.84 8.03
C VAL A 190 5.57 -13.52 8.04
N LEU A 191 4.63 -13.33 7.12
CA LEU A 191 3.85 -12.09 7.07
C LEU A 191 2.87 -11.95 8.25
N ARG A 192 2.44 -13.05 8.88
CA ARG A 192 1.60 -13.01 10.09
C ARG A 192 2.38 -12.66 11.35
N THR A 193 3.69 -12.91 11.39
CA THR A 193 4.52 -12.51 12.54
C THR A 193 4.81 -11.01 12.53
N LEU A 194 4.62 -10.34 11.40
CA LEU A 194 4.76 -8.89 11.29
C LEU A 194 3.50 -8.17 11.81
N GLU A 195 3.67 -7.30 12.80
CA GLU A 195 2.60 -6.42 13.27
C GLU A 195 2.22 -5.43 12.17
N ALA A 196 0.98 -5.45 11.69
CA ALA A 196 0.54 -4.45 10.71
C ALA A 196 0.70 -3.01 11.24
N PRO A 197 0.99 -2.02 10.36
CA PRO A 197 1.29 -0.63 10.70
C PRO A 197 0.04 0.15 11.14
N HIS A 198 -0.73 -0.38 12.08
CA HIS A 198 -1.90 0.30 12.61
C HIS A 198 -1.44 1.51 13.42
N ALA A 199 -1.91 2.69 13.05
CA ALA A 199 -1.88 3.83 13.95
C ALA A 199 -2.64 3.44 15.23
N LYS A 200 -1.95 3.40 16.38
CA LYS A 200 -2.59 3.11 17.66
C LYS A 200 -3.72 4.14 17.84
N LYS A 201 -4.97 3.67 18.01
CA LYS A 201 -6.17 4.52 18.02
C LYS A 201 -6.40 5.27 19.35
N TRP A 202 -5.61 4.96 20.38
CA TRP A 202 -5.73 5.57 21.71
C TRP A 202 -5.69 7.12 21.73
N PRO A 203 -4.94 7.83 20.86
CA PRO A 203 -4.95 9.29 20.84
C PRO A 203 -6.32 9.85 20.44
N LEU A 204 -6.99 9.21 19.48
CA LEU A 204 -8.35 9.58 19.09
C LEU A 204 -9.34 9.34 20.24
N ALA A 205 -9.17 8.22 20.95
CA ALA A 205 -9.97 7.87 22.11
C ALA A 205 -9.76 8.83 23.29
N LEU A 206 -8.63 9.54 23.36
CA LEU A 206 -8.33 10.54 24.39
C LEU A 206 -8.77 11.96 23.99
N VAL A 207 -8.61 12.31 22.71
CA VAL A 207 -8.91 13.66 22.21
C VAL A 207 -10.42 13.87 22.05
N PHE A 208 -11.17 12.87 21.59
CA PHE A 208 -12.61 13.01 21.37
C PHE A 208 -13.37 13.33 22.68
N PRO A 209 -13.15 12.61 23.80
CA PRO A 209 -13.71 13.00 25.09
C PRO A 209 -13.28 14.40 25.54
N LEU A 210 -12.03 14.80 25.24
CA LEU A 210 -11.55 16.14 25.57
C LEU A 210 -12.35 17.22 24.82
N ILE A 211 -12.60 17.04 23.53
CA ILE A 211 -13.42 17.96 22.72
C ILE A 211 -14.85 18.05 23.29
N VAL A 212 -15.44 16.91 23.65
CA VAL A 212 -16.78 16.85 24.26
C VAL A 212 -16.80 17.56 25.61
N LEU A 213 -15.77 17.38 26.44
CA LEU A 213 -15.62 18.07 27.72
C LEU A 213 -15.48 19.58 27.53
N THR A 214 -14.68 20.02 26.56
CA THR A 214 -14.53 21.45 26.21
C THR A 214 -15.87 22.06 25.77
N ALA A 215 -16.66 21.33 24.98
CA ALA A 215 -18.01 21.76 24.59
C ALA A 215 -18.91 21.91 25.82
N LEU A 216 -18.91 20.92 26.72
CA LEU A 216 -19.71 20.92 27.94
C LEU A 216 -19.36 22.08 28.87
N VAL A 217 -18.06 22.35 29.09
CA VAL A 217 -17.57 23.47 29.90
C VAL A 217 -17.96 24.82 29.29
N THR A 218 -17.90 24.94 27.96
CA THR A 218 -18.29 26.16 27.24
C THR A 218 -19.77 26.49 27.48
N VAL A 219 -20.64 25.47 27.44
CA VAL A 219 -22.07 25.61 27.71
C VAL A 219 -22.34 25.93 29.19
N LEU A 220 -21.69 25.22 30.12
CA LEU A 220 -21.88 25.39 31.56
C LEU A 220 -21.42 26.75 32.08
N LEU A 221 -20.30 27.26 31.56
CA LEU A 221 -19.70 28.52 32.01
C LEU A 221 -20.05 29.71 31.11
N ASN A 222 -20.95 29.50 30.15
CA ASN A 222 -21.41 30.51 29.19
C ASN A 222 -20.26 31.25 28.48
N VAL A 223 -19.22 30.49 28.10
CA VAL A 223 -18.02 31.02 27.45
C VAL A 223 -18.34 31.30 25.99
N ALA A 224 -17.76 32.38 25.44
CA ALA A 224 -17.93 32.72 24.03
C ALA A 224 -17.56 31.55 23.11
N ALA A 225 -18.42 31.25 22.14
CA ALA A 225 -18.25 30.13 21.20
C ALA A 225 -16.93 30.17 20.43
N VAL A 226 -16.36 31.37 20.21
CA VAL A 226 -15.04 31.55 19.59
C VAL A 226 -13.94 30.81 20.38
N VAL A 227 -13.99 30.84 21.71
CA VAL A 227 -13.02 30.15 22.57
C VAL A 227 -13.11 28.64 22.38
N TYR A 228 -14.32 28.10 22.30
CA TYR A 228 -14.54 26.69 22.01
C TYR A 228 -13.93 26.28 20.66
N TYR A 229 -14.21 27.04 19.59
CA TYR A 229 -13.69 26.70 18.26
C TYR A 229 -12.17 26.77 18.20
N VAL A 230 -11.55 27.74 18.87
CA VAL A 230 -10.09 27.86 18.95
C VAL A 230 -9.50 26.67 19.69
N VAL A 231 -10.03 26.31 20.87
CA VAL A 231 -9.52 25.20 21.68
C VAL A 231 -9.75 23.86 20.96
N ALA A 232 -10.93 23.63 20.39
CA ALA A 232 -11.23 22.44 19.61
C ALA A 232 -10.31 22.33 18.38
N GLY A 233 -10.07 23.44 17.68
CA GLY A 233 -9.14 23.50 16.55
C GLY A 233 -7.72 23.11 16.96
N VAL A 234 -7.21 23.66 18.07
CA VAL A 234 -5.88 23.32 18.61
C VAL A 234 -5.81 21.85 19.00
N LEU A 235 -6.84 21.30 19.66
CA LEU A 235 -6.89 19.89 20.03
C LEU A 235 -6.87 18.96 18.82
N VAL A 236 -7.60 19.32 17.75
CA VAL A 236 -7.58 18.57 16.49
C VAL A 236 -6.19 18.61 15.84
N VAL A 237 -5.52 19.77 15.84
CA VAL A 237 -4.17 19.92 15.31
C VAL A 237 -3.16 19.10 16.12
N LEU A 238 -3.22 19.16 17.45
CA LEU A 238 -2.37 18.36 18.34
C LEU A 238 -2.60 16.86 18.16
N ALA A 239 -3.86 16.44 18.03
CA ALA A 239 -4.22 15.04 17.77
C ALA A 239 -3.68 14.57 16.42
N ALA A 240 -3.83 15.39 15.38
CA ALA A 240 -3.27 15.10 14.06
C ALA A 240 -1.74 14.99 14.13
N GLY A 241 -1.07 15.92 14.81
CA GLY A 241 0.38 15.90 15.04
C GLY A 241 0.83 14.64 15.79
N LEU A 242 0.15 14.30 16.89
CA LEU A 242 0.44 13.11 17.70
C LEU A 242 0.21 11.81 16.91
N MET A 243 -0.87 11.75 16.11
CA MET A 243 -1.13 10.64 15.21
C MET A 243 -0.03 10.49 14.14
N VAL A 244 0.47 11.60 13.60
CA VAL A 244 1.61 11.59 12.66
C VAL A 244 2.88 11.09 13.33
N VAL A 245 3.17 11.53 14.56
CA VAL A 245 4.35 11.08 15.32
C VAL A 245 4.27 9.62 15.70
N LEU A 246 3.11 9.14 16.17
CA LEU A 246 2.92 7.73 16.54
C LEU A 246 2.97 6.80 15.32
N ARG A 247 2.47 7.24 14.15
CA ARG A 247 2.69 6.52 12.89
C ARG A 247 4.18 6.41 12.56
N ARG A 248 4.98 7.42 12.93
CA ARG A 248 6.43 7.50 12.71
C ARG A 248 7.29 6.69 13.70
N GLN A 249 6.71 5.95 14.65
CA GLN A 249 7.48 5.21 15.68
C GLN A 249 7.45 3.68 15.57
N LEU A 250 6.57 3.11 14.74
CA LEU A 250 6.34 1.65 14.66
C LEU A 250 7.55 0.85 14.14
N VAL A 251 8.38 1.45 13.29
CA VAL A 251 9.51 0.78 12.63
C VAL A 251 10.83 1.11 13.34
N ARG A 252 11.05 2.39 13.70
CA ARG A 252 12.33 2.86 14.24
C ARG A 252 12.67 2.30 15.63
N THR A 253 11.67 1.90 16.41
CA THR A 253 11.86 1.42 17.80
C THR A 253 12.18 -0.06 17.91
N LYS A 254 12.00 -0.83 16.82
CA LYS A 254 12.26 -2.27 16.78
C LYS A 254 13.54 -2.57 15.97
N PRO A 255 14.23 -3.69 16.24
CA PRO A 255 15.38 -4.12 15.45
C PRO A 255 15.00 -4.25 13.96
N ILE A 256 15.89 -3.80 13.07
CA ILE A 256 15.63 -3.70 11.64
C ILE A 256 15.15 -5.04 11.02
N ASN A 257 15.76 -6.16 11.42
CA ASN A 257 15.41 -7.49 10.94
C ASN A 257 14.06 -8.00 11.44
N THR A 258 13.53 -7.43 12.52
CA THR A 258 12.22 -7.78 13.08
C THR A 258 11.08 -7.09 12.32
N VAL A 259 11.30 -5.88 11.82
CA VAL A 259 10.29 -5.08 11.10
C VAL A 259 10.42 -5.15 9.59
N LEU A 260 11.62 -5.45 9.09
CA LEU A 260 11.95 -5.58 7.68
C LEU A 260 12.77 -6.85 7.45
N PRO A 261 12.23 -8.05 7.72
CA PRO A 261 12.97 -9.29 7.52
C PRO A 261 13.28 -9.50 6.03
N VAL A 262 14.51 -9.90 5.72
CA VAL A 262 14.90 -10.27 4.36
C VAL A 262 14.65 -11.76 4.17
N ILE A 263 13.74 -12.11 3.26
CA ILE A 263 13.41 -13.49 2.89
C ILE A 263 14.13 -13.81 1.57
N PRO A 264 15.14 -14.68 1.55
CA PRO A 264 15.77 -15.07 0.30
C PRO A 264 14.75 -15.83 -0.57
N VAL A 265 14.69 -15.52 -1.87
CA VAL A 265 14.01 -16.35 -2.87
C VAL A 265 14.87 -17.60 -3.11
N THR A 266 14.95 -18.48 -2.12
CA THR A 266 15.53 -19.80 -2.35
C THR A 266 14.50 -20.62 -3.11
N GLN A 267 14.90 -21.14 -4.26
CA GLN A 267 14.20 -22.24 -4.90
C GLN A 267 14.15 -23.40 -3.89
N GLY A 268 13.00 -23.59 -3.22
CA GLY A 268 12.70 -24.84 -2.52
C GLY A 268 13.33 -25.10 -1.14
N ALA A 269 13.84 -24.11 -0.40
CA ALA A 269 14.23 -24.35 0.99
C ALA A 269 13.03 -24.14 1.94
N VAL A 270 12.34 -25.25 2.23
CA VAL A 270 11.52 -25.39 3.43
C VAL A 270 12.40 -25.07 4.64
N PRO A 271 11.96 -24.26 5.62
CA PRO A 271 12.66 -24.21 6.90
C PRO A 271 12.50 -25.58 7.55
N THR A 272 13.58 -26.36 7.57
CA THR A 272 13.68 -27.56 8.41
C THR A 272 13.88 -27.11 9.85
N ASP A 273 12.91 -27.49 10.68
CA ASP A 273 12.86 -27.60 12.15
C ASP A 273 13.81 -26.74 13.01
#